data_AF-A0A2V8B6Z9-F1
#
_entry.id   AF-A0A2V8B6Z9-F1
#
_cell.length_a   1.000
_cell.length_b   1.000
_cell.length_c   1.000
_cell.angle_alpha   90.00
_cell.angle_beta   90.00
_cell.angle_gamma   90.00
#
_symmetry.space_group_name_H-M   'P 1'
#
loop_
_entity.id
_entity.type
_entity.pdbx_description
1 polymer ?
#
loop_
_entity_poly.entity_id
_entity_poly.type
_entity_poly.pdbx_seq_one_letter_code
_entity_poly.pdbx_strand_id
1 'polypeptide(L)'
;MTYARAVAYSSLAALLALYVVGAVSVPPGSLRHEVQTLPLWFPIVAGFQNREVAKWAAVPCFILWLTLMISIWLFLLGWARIITGHFSPIEVAMTLVVGASSIIGLSAAVRWRTVVRPVAAFGLFVLFGTLQIIALRLSFIPYIASR
;
A
#
# COMPACT_ATOMS: atom_id res chain seq x y z
N MET A 1 -17.16 11.98 7.61
CA MET A 1 -16.62 10.90 6.75
C MET A 1 -16.64 9.61 7.54
N THR A 2 -17.21 8.51 7.04
CA THR A 2 -17.20 7.22 7.77
C THR A 2 -15.79 6.63 7.77
N TYR A 3 -15.44 5.82 8.78
CA TYR A 3 -14.15 5.14 8.82
C TYR A 3 -13.92 4.23 7.60
N ALA A 4 -14.98 3.58 7.10
CA ALA A 4 -14.93 2.78 5.88
C ALA A 4 -14.51 3.59 4.66
N ARG A 5 -15.11 4.78 4.49
CA ARG A 5 -14.73 5.71 3.42
C ARG A 5 -13.31 6.22 3.62
N ALA A 6 -12.92 6.57 4.84
CA ALA A 6 -11.53 6.99 5.12
C ALA A 6 -10.52 5.93 4.68
N VAL A 7 -10.75 4.65 5.01
CA VAL A 7 -9.92 3.53 4.53
C VAL A 7 -9.91 3.43 3.00
N ALA A 8 -11.07 3.58 2.34
CA ALA A 8 -11.17 3.53 0.89
C ALA A 8 -10.38 4.67 0.22
N TYR A 9 -10.57 5.92 0.66
CA TYR A 9 -9.87 7.07 0.11
C TYR A 9 -8.37 7.01 0.38
N SER A 10 -7.94 6.56 1.57
CA SER A 10 -6.53 6.32 1.87
C SER A 10 -5.92 5.24 0.97
N SER A 11 -6.65 4.15 0.73
CA SER A 11 -6.21 3.07 -0.18
C SER A 11 -6.12 3.57 -1.63
N LEU A 12 -7.10 4.37 -2.06
CA LEU A 12 -7.13 4.97 -3.40
C LEU A 12 -5.99 5.99 -3.58
N ALA A 13 -5.74 6.84 -2.60
CA ALA A 13 -4.64 7.82 -2.66
C ALA A 13 -3.28 7.13 -2.74
N ALA A 14 -3.07 6.06 -1.96
CA ALA A 14 -1.86 5.24 -2.05
C ALA A 14 -1.72 4.59 -3.44
N LEU A 15 -2.81 4.03 -3.98
CA LEU A 15 -2.81 3.43 -5.32
C LEU A 15 -2.46 4.45 -6.40
N LEU A 16 -3.09 5.62 -6.40
CA LEU A 16 -2.82 6.67 -7.38
C LEU A 16 -1.37 7.16 -7.31
N ALA A 17 -0.83 7.36 -6.10
CA ALA A 17 0.56 7.75 -5.92
C ALA A 17 1.52 6.69 -6.47
N LEU A 18 1.23 5.40 -6.26
CA LEU A 18 2.02 4.30 -6.80
C LEU A 18 1.95 4.21 -8.33
N TYR A 19 0.80 4.51 -8.92
CA TYR A 19 0.67 4.60 -10.38
C TYR A 19 1.46 5.77 -10.96
N VAL A 20 1.47 6.92 -10.27
CA VAL A 20 2.33 8.05 -10.65
C VAL A 20 3.80 7.63 -10.61
N VAL A 21 4.23 6.93 -9.55
CA VAL A 21 5.60 6.37 -9.47
C VAL A 21 5.88 5.44 -10.65
N GLY A 22 4.99 4.51 -10.96
CA GLY A 22 5.16 3.59 -12.10
C GLY A 22 5.26 4.29 -13.45
N ALA A 23 4.53 5.39 -13.64
CA ALA A 23 4.59 6.19 -14.87
C ALA A 23 5.90 6.98 -15.02
N VAL A 24 6.56 7.36 -13.91
CA VAL A 24 7.80 8.18 -13.92
C VAL A 24 9.08 7.38 -13.69
N SER A 25 8.99 6.16 -13.16
CA SER A 25 10.15 5.27 -12.97
C SER A 25 10.78 4.90 -14.32
N VAL A 26 12.08 4.55 -14.31
CA VAL A 26 12.84 4.22 -15.51
C VAL A 26 13.24 2.72 -15.48
N PRO A 27 12.93 1.93 -16.53
CA PRO A 27 12.20 2.31 -17.74
C PRO A 27 10.71 2.61 -17.45
N PRO A 28 10.13 3.63 -18.12
CA PRO A 28 8.73 3.99 -17.97
C PRO A 28 7.83 2.84 -18.46
N GLY A 29 6.80 2.51 -17.68
CA GLY A 29 5.82 1.47 -18.02
C GLY A 29 5.93 0.17 -17.23
N SER A 30 6.85 0.07 -16.27
CA SER A 30 7.03 -1.15 -15.46
C SER A 30 5.71 -1.60 -14.82
N LEU A 31 5.25 -2.81 -15.16
CA LEU A 31 4.07 -3.47 -14.57
C LEU A 31 4.16 -3.73 -13.05
N ARG A 32 5.31 -3.39 -12.45
CA ARG A 32 5.59 -3.51 -11.03
C ARG A 32 4.50 -2.87 -10.17
N HIS A 33 4.12 -1.63 -10.46
CA HIS A 33 3.26 -0.86 -9.56
C HIS A 33 1.79 -1.29 -9.66
N GLU A 34 1.39 -1.76 -10.82
CA GLU A 34 0.11 -2.41 -11.10
C GLU A 34 0.00 -3.70 -10.28
N VAL A 35 1.04 -4.55 -10.32
CA VAL A 35 1.06 -5.81 -9.55
C VAL A 35 1.06 -5.53 -8.05
N GLN A 36 1.87 -4.57 -7.57
CA GLN A 36 1.99 -4.21 -6.16
C GLN A 36 0.69 -3.63 -5.56
N THR A 37 -0.15 -3.01 -6.37
CA THR A 37 -1.41 -2.38 -5.93
C THR A 37 -2.62 -3.29 -6.01
N LEU A 38 -2.51 -4.48 -6.63
CA LEU A 38 -3.62 -5.46 -6.73
C LEU A 38 -4.35 -5.71 -5.40
N PRO A 39 -3.66 -5.91 -4.26
CA PRO A 39 -4.34 -6.17 -2.99
C PRO A 39 -5.12 -4.96 -2.46
N LEU A 40 -4.76 -3.72 -2.83
CA LEU A 40 -5.43 -2.50 -2.40
C LEU A 40 -6.79 -2.28 -3.09
N TRP A 41 -7.05 -2.91 -4.24
CA TRP A 41 -8.35 -2.79 -4.91
C TRP A 41 -9.51 -3.31 -4.06
N PHE A 42 -9.29 -4.38 -3.30
CA PHE A 42 -10.31 -4.93 -2.42
C PHE A 42 -10.74 -3.96 -1.31
N PRO A 43 -9.85 -3.40 -0.46
CA PRO A 43 -10.25 -2.45 0.56
C PRO A 43 -10.81 -1.13 -0.03
N ILE A 44 -10.43 -0.73 -1.24
CA ILE A 44 -11.06 0.39 -1.96
C ILE A 44 -12.54 0.08 -2.20
N VAL A 45 -12.84 -1.01 -2.90
CA VAL A 45 -14.22 -1.37 -3.26
C VAL A 45 -15.05 -1.66 -2.01
N ALA A 46 -14.54 -2.49 -1.11
CA ALA A 46 -15.24 -2.86 0.12
C ALA A 46 -15.47 -1.64 1.03
N GLY A 47 -14.52 -0.71 1.10
CA GLY A 47 -14.64 0.50 1.92
C GLY A 47 -15.67 1.48 1.36
N PHE A 48 -15.75 1.65 0.03
CA PHE A 48 -16.81 2.45 -0.60
C PHE A 48 -18.19 1.81 -0.45
N GLN A 49 -18.27 0.47 -0.42
CA GLN A 49 -19.48 -0.28 -0.07
C GLN A 49 -19.80 -0.26 1.44
N ASN A 50 -19.04 0.47 2.26
CA ASN A 50 -19.14 0.51 3.72
C ASN A 50 -19.08 -0.89 4.40
N ARG A 51 -18.39 -1.85 3.80
CA ARG A 51 -18.23 -3.19 4.37
C ARG A 51 -17.07 -3.21 5.37
N GLU A 52 -17.32 -3.74 6.55
CA GLU A 52 -16.33 -3.79 7.63
C GLU A 52 -15.12 -4.68 7.34
N VAL A 53 -15.25 -5.64 6.43
CA VAL A 53 -14.13 -6.48 5.95
C VAL A 53 -13.02 -5.65 5.30
N ALA A 54 -13.33 -4.44 4.82
CA ALA A 54 -12.34 -3.51 4.25
C ALA A 54 -11.22 -3.19 5.24
N LYS A 55 -11.55 -3.03 6.54
CA LYS A 55 -10.56 -2.77 7.58
C LYS A 55 -9.49 -3.86 7.59
N TRP A 56 -9.92 -5.11 7.71
CA TRP A 56 -9.02 -6.24 7.95
C TRP A 56 -8.17 -6.59 6.72
N ALA A 57 -8.65 -6.25 5.52
CA ALA A 57 -7.85 -6.32 4.30
C ALA A 57 -6.86 -5.15 4.16
N ALA A 58 -7.27 -3.93 4.53
CA ALA A 58 -6.45 -2.72 4.34
C ALA A 58 -5.28 -2.62 5.32
N VAL A 59 -5.48 -3.00 6.59
CA VAL A 59 -4.47 -2.86 7.66
C VAL A 59 -3.12 -3.50 7.29
N PRO A 60 -3.02 -4.79 6.89
CA PRO A 60 -1.73 -5.38 6.56
C PRO A 60 -1.08 -4.70 5.35
N CYS A 61 -1.88 -4.24 4.38
CA CYS A 61 -1.38 -3.51 3.22
C CYS A 61 -0.77 -2.15 3.63
N PHE A 62 -1.46 -1.36 4.46
CA PHE A 62 -0.94 -0.09 4.96
C PHE A 62 0.29 -0.26 5.84
N ILE A 63 0.36 -1.30 6.67
CA ILE A 63 1.57 -1.60 7.46
C ILE A 63 2.76 -1.81 6.52
N LEU A 64 2.62 -2.69 5.52
CA LEU A 64 3.70 -2.98 4.58
C LEU A 64 4.12 -1.74 3.79
N TRP A 65 3.16 -0.97 3.26
CA TRP A 65 3.47 0.26 2.55
C TRP A 65 4.17 1.29 3.43
N LEU A 66 3.69 1.51 4.66
CA LEU A 66 4.32 2.42 5.60
C LEU A 66 5.75 1.98 5.97
N THR A 67 5.96 0.68 6.21
CA THR A 67 7.30 0.12 6.47
C THR A 67 8.24 0.37 5.29
N LEU A 68 7.76 0.22 4.05
CA LEU A 68 8.55 0.52 2.85
C LEU A 68 8.87 2.02 2.76
N MET A 69 7.89 2.91 2.98
CA MET A 69 8.15 4.36 2.95
C MET A 69 9.19 4.75 4.00
N ILE A 70 9.07 4.24 5.24
CA ILE A 70 10.05 4.47 6.30
C ILE A 70 11.44 3.98 5.88
N SER A 71 11.52 2.79 5.28
CA SER A 71 12.79 2.21 4.83
C SER A 71 13.44 3.04 3.71
N ILE A 72 12.66 3.59 2.78
CA ILE A 72 13.13 4.52 1.74
C ILE A 72 13.66 5.80 2.37
N TRP A 73 12.95 6.38 3.34
CA TRP A 73 13.40 7.59 4.03
C TRP A 73 14.67 7.37 4.84
N LEU A 74 14.80 6.22 5.52
CA LEU A 74 16.04 5.85 6.21
C LEU A 74 17.21 5.71 5.22
N PHE A 75 16.96 5.25 3.99
CA PHE A 75 17.97 5.22 2.93
C PHE A 75 18.33 6.61 2.42
N LEU A 76 17.35 7.47 2.14
CA LEU A 76 17.58 8.84 1.66
C LEU A 76 18.34 9.70 2.68
N LEU A 77 18.11 9.48 3.98
CA LEU A 77 18.83 10.14 5.07
C LEU A 77 20.23 9.54 5.33
N GLY A 78 20.59 8.45 4.64
CA GLY A 78 21.87 7.76 4.79
C GLY A 78 21.97 6.88 6.04
N TRP A 79 20.87 6.65 6.76
CA TRP A 79 20.84 5.90 8.02
C TRP A 79 20.76 4.38 7.82
N ALA A 80 20.21 3.91 6.69
CA ALA A 80 20.12 2.47 6.37
C ALA A 80 20.39 2.21 4.88
N ARG A 81 21.27 1.25 4.55
CA ARG A 81 21.56 0.86 3.15
C ARG A 81 20.90 -0.45 2.73
N ILE A 82 19.73 -0.75 3.32
CA ILE A 82 18.97 -1.98 3.05
C ILE A 82 18.37 -1.95 1.63
N ILE A 83 18.07 -0.75 1.12
CA ILE A 83 17.56 -0.51 -0.23
C ILE A 83 18.63 0.28 -0.99
N THR A 84 18.80 0.03 -2.29
CA THR A 84 19.70 0.80 -3.17
C THR A 84 18.91 1.27 -4.39
N GLY A 85 19.16 2.51 -4.84
CA GLY A 85 18.47 3.08 -6.00
C GLY A 85 18.63 4.60 -6.09
N HIS A 86 18.45 5.14 -7.29
CA HIS A 86 18.30 6.58 -7.51
C HIS A 86 16.81 6.92 -7.47
N PHE A 87 16.44 7.90 -6.64
CA PHE A 87 15.06 8.39 -6.56
C PHE A 87 14.99 9.77 -7.20
N SER A 88 14.09 9.92 -8.16
CA SER A 88 13.70 11.22 -8.70
C SER A 88 12.91 12.04 -7.67
N PRO A 89 12.88 13.38 -7.78
CA PRO A 89 12.08 14.21 -6.89
C PRO A 89 10.60 13.83 -6.83
N ILE A 90 10.03 13.36 -7.95
CA ILE A 90 8.64 12.92 -8.03
C ILE A 90 8.43 11.65 -7.22
N GLU A 91 9.34 10.67 -7.33
CA GLU A 91 9.27 9.44 -6.55
C GLU A 91 9.36 9.74 -5.04
N VAL A 92 10.27 10.63 -4.64
CA VAL A 92 10.37 11.09 -3.24
C VAL A 92 9.06 11.74 -2.79
N ALA A 93 8.47 12.63 -3.59
CA ALA A 93 7.19 13.26 -3.26
C ALA A 93 6.05 12.24 -3.12
N MET A 94 5.98 11.24 -4.02
CA MET A 94 4.96 10.18 -3.94
C MET A 94 5.15 9.28 -2.71
N THR A 95 6.38 9.07 -2.23
CA THR A 95 6.59 8.31 -0.98
C THR A 95 5.95 9.00 0.23
N LEU A 96 5.96 10.34 0.27
CA LEU A 96 5.25 11.12 1.29
C LEU A 96 3.74 10.92 1.19
N VAL A 97 3.19 10.92 -0.04
CA VAL A 97 1.75 10.71 -0.26
C VAL A 97 1.32 9.32 0.18
N VAL A 98 2.07 8.27 -0.19
CA VAL A 98 1.79 6.89 0.23
C VAL A 98 1.93 6.75 1.75
N GLY A 99 2.97 7.34 2.34
CA GLY A 99 3.20 7.32 3.79
C GLY A 99 2.07 8.00 4.57
N ALA A 100 1.70 9.22 4.19
CA ALA A 100 0.60 9.96 4.80
C ALA A 100 -0.74 9.22 4.64
N SER A 101 -1.01 8.67 3.45
CA SER A 101 -2.22 7.88 3.18
C SER A 101 -2.28 6.64 4.08
N SER A 102 -1.16 5.95 4.27
CA SER A 102 -1.06 4.76 5.12
C SER A 102 -1.27 5.11 6.60
N ILE A 103 -0.71 6.23 7.09
CA ILE A 103 -0.91 6.71 8.46
C ILE A 103 -2.37 7.06 8.70
N ILE A 104 -3.00 7.80 7.79
CA ILE A 104 -4.41 8.19 7.89
C ILE A 104 -5.30 6.93 7.86
N GLY A 105 -5.05 6.01 6.93
CA GLY A 105 -5.79 4.76 6.78
C GLY A 105 -5.68 3.86 8.01
N LEU A 106 -4.47 3.70 8.57
CA LEU A 106 -4.25 2.96 9.82
C LEU A 106 -4.91 3.63 11.02
N SER A 107 -4.81 4.96 11.14
CA SER A 107 -5.45 5.72 12.21
C SER A 107 -6.97 5.55 12.18
N ALA A 108 -7.58 5.59 10.99
CA ALA A 108 -8.99 5.30 10.79
C ALA A 108 -9.32 3.85 11.15
N ALA A 109 -8.52 2.88 10.69
CA ALA A 109 -8.73 1.45 10.95
C ALA A 109 -8.65 1.11 12.44
N VAL A 110 -7.70 1.68 13.19
CA VAL A 110 -7.55 1.47 14.65
C VAL A 110 -8.75 2.04 15.40
N ARG A 111 -9.25 3.22 15.00
CA ARG A 111 -10.43 3.86 15.61
C ARG A 111 -11.74 3.17 15.24
N TRP A 112 -11.78 2.46 14.11
CA TRP A 112 -12.98 1.80 13.62
C TRP A 112 -13.25 0.48 14.37
N ARG A 113 -14.35 0.44 15.14
CA ARG A 113 -14.88 -0.80 15.71
C ARG A 113 -15.73 -1.54 14.68
N THR A 114 -15.45 -2.83 14.50
CA THR A 114 -16.14 -3.72 13.55
C THR A 114 -16.72 -4.92 14.28
N VAL A 115 -17.88 -5.43 13.84
CA VAL A 115 -18.55 -6.64 14.34
C VAL A 115 -18.08 -7.93 13.65
N VAL A 116 -17.13 -7.84 12.71
CA VAL A 116 -16.50 -9.01 12.04
C VAL A 116 -15.95 -9.99 13.08
N ARG A 117 -16.29 -11.27 12.93
CA ARG A 117 -15.82 -12.35 13.82
C ARG A 117 -14.29 -12.37 13.88
N PRO A 118 -13.66 -12.54 15.07
CA PRO A 118 -12.20 -12.50 15.22
C PRO A 118 -11.45 -13.46 14.28
N VAL A 119 -11.97 -14.66 14.06
CA VAL A 119 -11.38 -15.65 13.14
C VAL A 119 -11.41 -15.15 11.70
N ALA A 120 -12.50 -14.55 11.25
CA ALA A 120 -12.61 -13.99 9.91
C ALA A 120 -11.72 -12.74 9.75
N ALA A 121 -11.64 -11.89 10.79
CA ALA A 121 -10.75 -10.74 10.83
C ALA A 121 -9.28 -11.16 10.71
N PHE A 122 -8.86 -12.15 11.48
CA PHE A 122 -7.51 -12.73 11.41
C PHE A 122 -7.24 -13.36 10.05
N GLY A 123 -8.19 -14.15 9.53
CA GLY A 123 -8.09 -14.75 8.20
C GLY A 123 -7.91 -13.72 7.08
N LEU A 124 -8.68 -12.62 7.10
CA LEU A 124 -8.52 -11.52 6.15
C LEU A 124 -7.18 -10.80 6.32
N PHE A 125 -6.75 -10.55 7.54
CA PHE A 125 -5.45 -9.92 7.81
C PHE A 125 -4.30 -10.77 7.26
N VAL A 126 -4.27 -12.06 7.56
CA VAL A 126 -3.23 -12.98 7.08
C VAL A 126 -3.30 -13.10 5.56
N LEU A 127 -4.48 -13.33 4.99
CA LEU A 127 -4.66 -13.46 3.54
C LEU A 127 -4.14 -12.23 2.79
N PHE A 128 -4.58 -11.03 3.17
CA PHE A 128 -4.16 -9.81 2.48
C PHE A 128 -2.70 -9.45 2.74
N GLY A 129 -2.17 -9.75 3.94
CA GLY A 129 -0.74 -9.63 4.21
C GLY A 129 0.09 -10.54 3.31
N THR A 130 -0.30 -11.81 3.18
CA THR A 130 0.35 -12.77 2.28
C THR A 130 0.23 -12.34 0.82
N LEU A 131 -0.96 -11.93 0.36
CA LEU A 131 -1.16 -11.42 -1.00
C LEU A 131 -0.30 -10.20 -1.29
N GLN A 132 -0.17 -9.27 -0.34
CA GLN A 132 0.69 -8.09 -0.49
C GLN A 132 2.17 -8.44 -0.55
N ILE A 133 2.64 -9.38 0.25
CA ILE A 133 4.01 -9.87 0.19
C ILE A 133 4.27 -10.59 -1.14
N ILE A 134 3.33 -11.43 -1.60
CA ILE A 134 3.43 -12.12 -2.89
C ILE A 134 3.46 -11.10 -4.03
N ALA A 135 2.56 -10.11 -4.04
CA ALA A 135 2.52 -9.04 -5.03
C ALA A 135 3.85 -8.26 -5.08
N LEU A 136 4.40 -7.90 -3.91
CA LEU A 136 5.72 -7.28 -3.82
C LEU A 136 6.81 -8.20 -4.40
N ARG A 137 6.84 -9.48 -4.04
CA ARG A 137 7.83 -10.44 -4.57
C ARG A 137 7.73 -10.61 -6.09
N LEU A 138 6.52 -10.79 -6.62
CA LEU A 138 6.28 -10.96 -8.06
C LEU A 138 6.70 -9.71 -8.83
N SER A 139 6.49 -8.52 -8.27
CA SER A 139 6.85 -7.26 -8.93
C SER A 139 8.36 -7.08 -9.18
N PHE A 140 9.22 -7.84 -8.50
CA PHE A 140 10.67 -7.84 -8.71
C PHE A 140 11.13 -8.89 -9.74
N ILE A 141 10.22 -9.72 -10.27
CA ILE A 141 10.57 -10.65 -11.36
C ILE A 141 10.94 -9.81 -12.59
N PRO A 142 12.09 -10.09 -13.26
CA PRO A 142 12.62 -9.25 -14.34
C PRO A 142 11.58 -8.90 -15.41
N TYR A 143 10.76 -9.88 -15.82
CA TYR A 143 9.69 -9.68 -16.82
C TYR A 143 8.66 -8.61 -16.43
N ILE A 144 8.37 -8.44 -15.13
CA ILE A 144 7.41 -7.47 -14.61
C ILE A 144 8.12 -6.14 -14.29
N ALA A 145 9.38 -6.21 -13.88
CA ALA A 145 10.18 -5.04 -13.53
C ALA A 145 10.70 -4.25 -14.74
N SER A 146 10.83 -4.88 -15.93
CA SER A 146 11.51 -4.29 -17.09
C SER A 146 10.63 -4.04 -18.32
N ARG A 147 9.34 -4.37 -18.27
CA ARG A 147 8.42 -4.19 -19.40
C ARG A 147 7.71 -2.85 -19.38
#